data_AF-A0A183DC85-F1
#
_entry.id   AF-A0A183DC85-F1
#
_cell.length_a   1.000
_cell.length_b   1.000
_cell.length_c   1.000
_cell.angle_alpha   90.00
_cell.angle_beta   90.00
_cell.angle_gamma   90.00
#
_symmetry.space_group_name_H-M   'P 1'
#
loop_
_entity.id
_entity.type
_entity.pdbx_description
1 polymer ?
#
loop_
_entity_poly.entity_id
_entity_poly.type
_entity_poly.pdbx_seq_one_letter_code
_entity_poly.pdbx_strand_id
1 'polypeptide(L)'
;MESWLRSSSGNIRLITLNAGNSAVPAYVHRSSGVVEETVTSLAMDWMTGKLYVGVETVNMHNAGRVEVCPLDGQSSCAVVLHSTAENQNFPIDALHSLVLDPVDGYMYWLNRVHKRIERAWMDGRHHDPHCFKDDTTDVIATSALTLEQVCLHDF
;
A
#
# COMPACT_ATOMS: atom_id res chain seq x y z
N MET A 1 -5.17 22.09 -24.65
CA MET A 1 -4.54 22.13 -23.31
C MET A 1 -4.50 20.69 -22.85
N GLU A 2 -3.37 20.02 -23.02
CA GLU A 2 -3.21 18.62 -22.59
C GLU A 2 -3.31 18.59 -21.06
N SER A 3 -4.43 18.08 -20.54
CA SER A 3 -4.54 17.78 -19.12
C SER A 3 -3.65 16.58 -18.88
N TRP A 4 -2.53 16.80 -18.18
CA TRP A 4 -1.76 15.76 -17.54
C TRP A 4 -2.63 15.13 -16.45
N LEU A 5 -3.62 14.33 -16.85
CA LEU A 5 -4.33 13.45 -15.94
C LEU A 5 -3.25 12.56 -15.35
N ARG A 6 -2.98 12.73 -14.05
CA ARG A 6 -2.11 11.87 -13.26
C ARG A 6 -2.79 10.51 -13.06
N SER A 7 -3.26 9.89 -14.15
CA SER A 7 -3.77 8.53 -14.13
C SER A 7 -2.57 7.62 -14.00
N SER A 8 -2.32 7.18 -12.77
CA SER A 8 -1.28 6.19 -12.44
C SER A 8 -1.76 4.75 -12.66
N SER A 9 -2.83 4.55 -13.45
CA SER A 9 -3.29 3.23 -13.90
C SER A 9 -2.24 2.48 -14.75
N GLY A 10 -1.07 3.09 -14.98
CA GLY A 10 0.07 2.47 -15.65
C GLY A 10 0.65 1.28 -14.87
N ASN A 11 1.27 0.37 -15.62
CA ASN A 11 2.00 -0.77 -15.09
C ASN A 11 3.17 -0.31 -14.21
N ILE A 12 3.44 -1.04 -13.12
CA ILE A 12 4.64 -0.83 -12.30
C ILE A 12 5.80 -1.58 -12.97
N ARG A 13 6.95 -0.93 -13.12
CA ARG A 13 8.15 -1.53 -13.71
C ARG A 13 8.96 -2.27 -12.66
N LEU A 14 9.39 -3.49 -12.97
CA LEU A 14 10.39 -4.21 -12.18
C LEU A 14 11.73 -4.19 -12.92
N ILE A 15 12.78 -3.82 -12.20
CA ILE A 15 14.14 -3.77 -12.72
C ILE A 15 15.00 -4.67 -11.83
N THR A 16 15.61 -5.69 -12.45
CA THR A 16 16.57 -6.57 -11.76
C THR A 16 17.97 -6.00 -11.92
N LEU A 17 18.61 -5.63 -10.81
CA LEU A 17 19.89 -4.89 -10.83
C LEU A 17 21.10 -5.72 -11.32
N ASN A 18 21.01 -7.06 -11.28
CA ASN A 18 22.09 -7.98 -11.68
C ASN A 18 21.72 -8.90 -12.86
N ALA A 19 20.58 -8.65 -13.50
CA ALA A 19 20.28 -9.31 -14.75
C ALA A 19 21.18 -8.64 -15.79
N GLY A 20 22.14 -9.36 -16.38
CA GLY A 20 23.08 -8.78 -17.35
C GLY A 20 22.38 -8.12 -18.55
N ASN A 21 23.12 -7.76 -19.61
CA ASN A 21 22.63 -7.02 -20.79
C ASN A 21 21.41 -7.62 -21.54
N SER A 22 20.86 -8.76 -21.09
CA SER A 22 19.71 -9.44 -21.68
C SER A 22 18.43 -9.38 -20.81
N ALA A 23 18.39 -8.55 -19.77
CA ALA A 23 17.21 -8.40 -18.92
C ALA A 23 16.04 -7.76 -19.67
N VAL A 24 15.00 -8.54 -19.97
CA VAL A 24 13.73 -8.00 -20.48
C VAL A 24 13.05 -7.25 -19.33
N PRO A 25 12.60 -6.00 -19.52
CA PRO A 25 11.88 -5.28 -18.48
C PRO A 25 10.59 -6.03 -18.13
N ALA A 26 10.44 -6.37 -16.85
CA ALA A 26 9.24 -6.99 -16.33
C ALA A 26 8.27 -5.90 -15.83
N TYR A 27 6.98 -6.21 -15.86
CA TYR A 27 5.92 -5.30 -15.48
C TYR A 27 4.93 -6.00 -14.55
N VAL A 28 4.53 -5.33 -13.49
CA VAL A 28 3.33 -5.69 -12.73
C VAL A 28 2.14 -5.07 -13.43
N HIS A 29 1.23 -5.93 -13.86
CA HIS A 29 0.00 -5.53 -14.53
C HIS A 29 -1.10 -5.25 -13.51
N ARG A 30 -1.42 -3.96 -13.37
CA ARG A 30 -2.56 -3.48 -12.58
C ARG A 30 -3.76 -3.31 -13.51
N SER A 31 -4.86 -3.99 -13.22
CA SER A 31 -6.14 -3.79 -13.91
C SER A 31 -7.11 -3.14 -12.93
N SER A 32 -7.11 -1.81 -12.87
CA SER A 32 -8.17 -1.07 -12.17
C SER A 32 -9.11 -0.48 -13.22
N GLY A 33 -10.39 -0.81 -13.11
CA GLY A 33 -11.46 -0.17 -13.88
C GLY A 33 -11.82 1.24 -13.38
N VAL A 34 -11.12 1.73 -12.36
CA VAL A 34 -11.36 3.04 -11.75
C VAL A 34 -10.55 4.10 -12.49
N VAL A 35 -11.25 5.16 -12.90
CA VAL A 35 -10.67 6.31 -13.61
C VAL A 35 -10.10 7.29 -12.57
N GLU A 36 -8.89 7.82 -12.82
CA GLU A 36 -8.17 8.79 -11.96
C GLU A 36 -7.64 8.27 -10.61
N GLU A 37 -7.01 7.10 -10.63
CA GLU A 37 -6.23 6.59 -9.50
C GLU A 37 -4.80 7.14 -9.45
N THR A 38 -4.29 7.38 -8.24
CA THR A 38 -2.89 7.70 -7.93
C THR A 38 -2.27 6.61 -7.05
N VAL A 39 -1.17 5.98 -7.49
CA VAL A 39 -0.33 5.11 -6.65
C VAL A 39 0.38 6.02 -5.64
N THR A 40 0.14 5.76 -4.35
CA THR A 40 0.67 6.57 -3.26
C THR A 40 1.82 5.90 -2.51
N SER A 41 1.92 4.57 -2.61
CA SER A 41 2.93 3.80 -1.90
C SER A 41 3.12 2.40 -2.50
N LEU A 42 4.29 1.84 -2.27
CA LEU A 42 4.69 0.49 -2.66
C LEU A 42 5.39 -0.16 -1.47
N ALA A 43 5.03 -1.40 -1.15
CA ALA A 43 5.68 -2.18 -0.11
C ALA A 43 5.84 -3.64 -0.54
N MET A 44 6.97 -4.24 -0.22
CA MET A 44 7.32 -5.59 -0.69
C MET A 44 7.16 -6.61 0.43
N ASP A 45 6.37 -7.65 0.16
CA ASP A 45 6.37 -8.87 0.94
C ASP A 45 7.48 -9.79 0.39
N TRP A 46 8.63 -9.78 1.05
CA TRP A 46 9.78 -10.60 0.66
C TRP A 46 9.59 -12.08 1.01
N MET A 47 8.66 -12.42 1.91
CA MET A 47 8.39 -13.80 2.30
C MET A 47 7.60 -14.54 1.22
N THR A 48 6.63 -13.86 0.61
CA THR A 48 5.76 -14.47 -0.41
C THR A 48 5.99 -13.97 -1.84
N GLY A 49 6.91 -13.01 -2.03
CA GLY A 49 7.23 -12.47 -3.37
C GLY A 49 6.08 -11.66 -3.96
N LYS A 50 5.40 -10.87 -3.14
CA LYS A 50 4.27 -10.03 -3.55
C LYS A 50 4.56 -8.55 -3.31
N LEU A 51 4.00 -7.71 -4.16
CA LEU A 51 4.03 -6.26 -4.04
C LEU A 51 2.67 -5.76 -3.58
N TYR A 52 2.65 -5.04 -2.48
CA TYR A 52 1.49 -4.31 -2.00
C TYR A 52 1.55 -2.89 -2.56
N VAL A 53 0.45 -2.44 -3.16
CA VAL A 53 0.34 -1.14 -3.84
C VAL A 53 -0.76 -0.34 -3.17
N GLY A 54 -0.38 0.76 -2.53
CA GLY A 54 -1.33 1.73 -2.01
C GLY A 54 -1.81 2.67 -3.12
N VAL A 55 -3.12 2.83 -3.22
CA VAL A 55 -3.79 3.59 -4.28
C VAL A 55 -4.83 4.51 -3.66
N GLU A 56 -4.93 5.72 -4.18
CA GLU A 56 -6.01 6.66 -3.88
C GLU A 56 -6.79 7.03 -5.13
N THR A 57 -8.11 7.15 -4.97
CA THR A 57 -9.01 7.62 -6.01
C THR A 57 -9.35 9.09 -5.74
N VAL A 58 -8.84 9.99 -6.60
CA VAL A 58 -8.92 11.45 -6.36
C VAL A 58 -10.37 11.96 -6.40
N ASN A 59 -11.18 11.43 -7.31
CA ASN A 59 -12.57 11.83 -7.49
C ASN A 59 -13.55 11.21 -6.47
N MET A 60 -13.09 10.30 -5.60
CA MET A 60 -13.90 9.65 -4.56
C MET A 60 -13.38 9.97 -3.16
N HIS A 61 -13.27 11.26 -2.82
CA HIS A 61 -12.83 11.72 -1.48
C HIS A 61 -11.50 11.11 -1.01
N ASN A 62 -10.56 10.88 -1.92
CA ASN A 62 -9.29 10.19 -1.65
C ASN A 62 -9.49 8.78 -1.07
N ALA A 63 -10.52 8.06 -1.51
CA ALA A 63 -10.76 6.66 -1.12
C ALA A 63 -9.48 5.85 -1.36
N GLY A 64 -8.96 5.30 -0.28
CA GLY A 64 -7.75 4.52 -0.23
C GLY A 64 -8.04 3.04 -0.48
N ARG A 65 -7.08 2.39 -1.11
CA ARG A 65 -7.12 0.95 -1.39
C ARG A 65 -5.72 0.38 -1.34
N VAL A 66 -5.62 -0.88 -0.93
CA VAL A 66 -4.40 -1.67 -1.10
C VAL A 66 -4.66 -2.80 -2.07
N GLU A 67 -3.82 -2.89 -3.09
CA GLU A 67 -3.75 -4.02 -4.01
C GLU A 67 -2.57 -4.91 -3.66
N VAL A 68 -2.68 -6.21 -3.93
CA VAL A 68 -1.59 -7.18 -3.82
C VAL A 68 -1.32 -7.76 -5.19
N CYS A 69 -0.09 -7.62 -5.65
CA CYS A 69 0.37 -7.97 -6.99
C CYS A 69 1.48 -9.01 -6.90
N PRO A 70 1.30 -10.20 -7.48
CA PRO A 70 2.38 -11.19 -7.59
C PRO A 70 3.54 -10.66 -8.43
N LEU A 71 4.78 -10.82 -7.96
CA LEU A 71 5.97 -10.38 -8.68
C LEU A 71 6.39 -11.35 -9.79
N ASP A 72 5.84 -12.58 -9.78
CA ASP A 72 6.09 -13.59 -10.81
C ASP A 72 5.45 -13.26 -12.17
N GLY A 73 4.59 -12.23 -12.23
CA GLY A 73 3.92 -11.76 -13.43
C GLY A 73 2.88 -12.73 -14.00
N GLN A 74 2.55 -13.82 -13.29
CA GLN A 74 1.64 -14.86 -13.80
C GLN A 74 0.16 -14.53 -13.55
N SER A 75 -0.12 -13.61 -12.62
CA SER A 75 -1.49 -13.28 -12.20
C SER A 75 -1.69 -11.78 -11.98
N SER A 76 -2.94 -11.35 -12.12
CA SER A 76 -3.34 -9.96 -11.93
C SER A 76 -3.35 -9.57 -10.45
N CYS A 77 -3.14 -8.28 -10.18
CA CYS A 77 -3.30 -7.74 -8.84
C CYS A 77 -4.73 -7.93 -8.30
N ALA A 78 -4.85 -8.19 -7.00
CA ALA A 78 -6.12 -8.31 -6.30
C ALA A 78 -6.27 -7.18 -5.28
N VAL A 79 -7.50 -6.76 -5.00
CA VAL A 79 -7.81 -5.79 -3.94
C VAL A 79 -7.84 -6.52 -2.60
N VAL A 80 -7.01 -6.09 -1.65
CA VAL A 80 -6.97 -6.70 -0.31
C VAL A 80 -7.62 -5.82 0.75
N LEU A 81 -7.46 -4.49 0.65
CA LEU A 81 -8.03 -3.53 1.60
C LEU A 81 -8.78 -2.45 0.85
N HIS A 82 -10.01 -2.19 1.22
CA HIS A 82 -10.81 -1.05 0.78
C HIS A 82 -11.87 -0.72 1.83
N SER A 83 -12.51 0.44 1.70
CA SER A 83 -13.70 0.75 2.51
C SER A 83 -14.84 -0.20 2.17
N THR A 84 -15.40 -0.84 3.19
CA THR A 84 -16.52 -1.78 3.15
C THR A 84 -17.64 -1.28 4.07
N ALA A 85 -18.74 -2.04 4.18
CA ALA A 85 -19.79 -1.74 5.15
C ALA A 85 -19.33 -1.89 6.61
N GLU A 86 -18.34 -2.74 6.88
CA GLU A 86 -17.89 -3.08 8.25
C GLU A 86 -17.03 -1.98 8.87
N ASN A 87 -16.30 -1.22 8.06
CA ASN A 87 -15.45 -0.09 8.49
C ASN A 87 -16.04 1.27 8.10
N GLN A 88 -17.37 1.40 8.00
CA GLN A 88 -18.02 2.68 7.66
C GLN A 88 -17.68 3.83 8.61
N ASN A 89 -17.42 3.52 9.89
CA ASN A 89 -17.03 4.53 10.87
C ASN A 89 -15.60 5.05 10.66
N PHE A 90 -14.75 4.26 10.00
CA PHE A 90 -13.35 4.55 9.75
C PHE A 90 -13.00 4.11 8.32
N PRO A 91 -13.45 4.88 7.31
CA PRO A 91 -13.16 4.54 5.93
C PRO A 91 -11.64 4.54 5.68
N ILE A 92 -11.22 3.71 4.74
CA ILE A 92 -9.85 3.74 4.21
C ILE A 92 -9.77 4.93 3.26
N ASP A 93 -9.15 6.02 3.73
CA ASP A 93 -8.95 7.25 2.97
C ASP A 93 -7.54 7.80 3.15
N ALA A 94 -7.11 8.63 2.20
CA ALA A 94 -5.84 9.35 2.25
C ALA A 94 -4.62 8.45 2.58
N LEU A 95 -4.65 7.21 2.06
CA LEU A 95 -3.66 6.17 2.30
C LEU A 95 -2.30 6.55 1.71
N HIS A 96 -1.30 6.65 2.57
CA HIS A 96 0.06 6.99 2.17
C HIS A 96 1.11 6.20 2.95
N SER A 97 2.29 6.04 2.35
CA SER A 97 3.44 5.43 3.00
C SER A 97 3.16 4.07 3.66
N LEU A 98 2.69 3.10 2.87
CA LEU A 98 2.49 1.72 3.29
C LEU A 98 3.83 1.03 3.62
N VAL A 99 3.85 0.27 4.72
CA VAL A 99 4.91 -0.65 5.11
C VAL A 99 4.31 -1.98 5.57
N LEU A 100 5.08 -3.06 5.48
CA LEU A 100 4.63 -4.42 5.82
C LEU A 100 5.50 -5.00 6.92
N ASP A 101 4.88 -5.85 7.74
CA ASP A 101 5.52 -6.85 8.58
C ASP A 101 5.06 -8.23 8.10
N PRO A 102 5.77 -8.85 7.14
CA PRO A 102 5.40 -10.16 6.60
C PRO A 102 5.54 -11.32 7.58
N VAL A 103 6.27 -11.15 8.68
CA VAL A 103 6.46 -12.24 9.67
C VAL A 103 5.30 -12.27 10.64
N ASP A 104 4.87 -11.11 11.14
CA ASP A 104 3.72 -11.01 12.04
C ASP A 104 2.39 -10.84 11.28
N GLY A 105 2.44 -10.64 9.95
CA GLY A 105 1.28 -10.57 9.09
C GLY A 105 0.52 -9.24 9.16
N TYR A 106 1.21 -8.15 9.49
CA TYR A 106 0.62 -6.81 9.58
C TYR A 106 1.01 -5.92 8.41
N MET A 107 0.14 -4.97 8.10
CA MET A 107 0.46 -3.82 7.27
C MET A 107 0.10 -2.53 8.01
N TYR A 108 0.90 -1.49 7.77
CA TYR A 108 0.76 -0.19 8.40
C TYR A 108 0.82 0.90 7.35
N TRP A 109 -0.01 1.93 7.50
CA TRP A 109 0.02 3.10 6.61
C TRP A 109 -0.27 4.38 7.39
N LEU A 110 0.10 5.49 6.79
CA LEU A 110 -0.29 6.82 7.24
C LEU A 110 -1.62 7.20 6.62
N ASN A 111 -2.54 7.66 7.44
CA ASN A 111 -3.72 8.39 6.98
C ASN A 111 -3.41 9.89 7.00
N ARG A 112 -3.26 10.50 5.82
CA ARG A 112 -2.83 11.92 5.74
C ARG A 112 -3.90 12.89 6.26
N VAL A 113 -5.18 12.54 6.19
CA VAL A 113 -6.28 13.40 6.65
C VAL A 113 -6.41 13.35 8.17
N HIS A 114 -6.34 12.14 8.74
CA HIS A 114 -6.52 11.91 10.17
C HIS A 114 -5.23 11.98 10.98
N LYS A 115 -4.07 12.10 10.32
CA LYS A 115 -2.75 12.26 10.93
C LYS A 115 -2.38 11.14 11.91
N ARG A 116 -2.75 9.91 11.55
CA ARG A 116 -2.52 8.73 12.37
C ARG A 116 -1.90 7.60 11.57
N ILE A 117 -1.27 6.68 12.29
CA ILE A 117 -0.87 5.38 11.76
C ILE A 117 -2.08 4.47 11.90
N GLU A 118 -2.42 3.78 10.83
CA GLU A 118 -3.45 2.74 10.83
C GLU A 118 -2.80 1.39 10.55
N ARG A 119 -3.45 0.33 11.05
CA ARG A 119 -2.97 -1.05 10.91
C ARG A 119 -4.10 -1.93 10.41
N ALA A 120 -3.76 -2.98 9.68
CA ALA A 120 -4.62 -4.12 9.43
C ALA A 120 -3.75 -5.38 9.28
N TRP A 121 -4.37 -6.55 9.25
CA TRP A 121 -3.71 -7.76 8.80
C TRP A 121 -3.41 -7.64 7.30
N MET A 122 -2.36 -8.30 6.82
CA MET A 122 -1.95 -8.28 5.41
C MET A 122 -2.98 -8.88 4.44
N ASP A 123 -4.03 -9.54 4.96
CA ASP A 123 -5.20 -10.00 4.21
C ASP A 123 -6.37 -9.00 4.21
N GLY A 124 -6.16 -7.80 4.76
CA GLY A 124 -7.11 -6.69 4.77
C GLY A 124 -8.12 -6.72 5.92
N ARG A 125 -8.10 -7.76 6.76
CA ARG A 125 -8.99 -7.86 7.92
C ARG A 125 -8.42 -7.12 9.13
N HIS A 126 -9.26 -6.97 10.17
CA HIS A 126 -8.89 -6.37 11.44
C HIS A 126 -8.27 -4.97 11.32
N HIS A 127 -8.95 -4.09 10.59
CA HIS A 127 -8.59 -2.67 10.53
C HIS A 127 -8.67 -2.03 11.91
N ASP A 128 -7.53 -1.49 12.35
CA ASP A 128 -7.35 -0.78 13.60
C ASP A 128 -6.80 0.62 13.32
N PRO A 129 -7.68 1.65 13.28
CA PRO A 129 -7.29 3.02 13.01
C PRO A 129 -6.60 3.70 14.21
N HIS A 130 -6.56 3.07 15.39
CA HIS A 130 -6.08 3.71 16.63
C HIS A 130 -4.97 2.91 17.33
N CYS A 131 -4.31 2.00 16.61
CA CYS A 131 -3.26 1.13 17.14
C CYS A 131 -2.14 1.85 17.90
N PHE A 132 -1.89 3.14 17.62
CA PHE A 132 -0.87 3.97 18.27
C PHE A 132 -1.42 5.31 18.78
N LYS A 133 -2.73 5.41 19.04
CA LYS A 133 -3.38 6.69 19.37
C LYS A 133 -2.72 7.42 20.55
N ASP A 134 -2.32 6.67 21.57
CA ASP A 134 -1.72 7.21 22.78
C ASP A 134 -0.25 7.64 22.56
N ASP A 135 0.41 7.08 21.55
CA ASP A 135 1.80 7.41 21.19
C ASP A 135 1.90 8.56 20.17
N THR A 136 0.79 8.88 19.48
CA THR A 136 0.77 9.88 18.39
C THR A 136 -0.03 11.14 18.70
N THR A 137 -0.29 11.47 19.98
CA THR A 137 -1.17 12.59 20.36
C THR A 137 -0.68 13.95 19.85
N ASP A 138 0.64 14.11 19.71
CA ASP A 138 1.28 15.39 19.37
C ASP A 138 1.70 15.45 17.89
N VAL A 139 1.31 14.45 17.08
CA VAL A 139 1.64 14.38 15.66
C VAL A 139 0.76 15.35 14.86
N ILE A 140 1.37 16.45 14.41
CA ILE A 140 0.67 17.49 13.64
C ILE A 140 0.79 17.32 12.12
N ALA A 141 1.76 16.53 11.65
CA ALA A 141 2.02 16.25 10.24
C ALA A 141 2.76 14.90 10.08
N THR A 142 2.45 14.19 8.99
CA THR A 142 3.04 12.89 8.64
C THR A 142 3.51 12.92 7.19
N SER A 143 4.70 12.37 6.89
CA SER A 143 5.25 12.34 5.53
C SER A 143 5.62 10.94 5.06
N ALA A 144 6.37 10.20 5.87
CA ALA A 144 6.84 8.86 5.54
C ALA A 144 6.86 7.96 6.78
N LEU A 145 6.71 6.66 6.54
CA LEU A 145 6.72 5.59 7.51
C LEU A 145 7.72 4.54 7.04
N THR A 146 8.51 4.03 7.97
CA THR A 146 9.41 2.88 7.77
C THR A 146 9.26 1.96 8.98
N LEU A 147 9.56 0.68 8.80
CA LEU A 147 9.48 -0.32 9.85
C LEU A 147 10.86 -0.98 9.99
N GLU A 148 11.35 -1.04 11.22
CA GLU A 148 12.48 -1.89 11.58
C GLU A 148 11.92 -3.17 12.20
N GLN A 149 12.18 -4.30 11.55
CA GLN A 149 11.76 -5.58 12.10
C GLN A 149 12.87 -6.14 12.98
N VAL A 150 12.62 -6.17 14.29
CA VAL A 150 13.57 -6.72 15.26
C VAL A 150 13.37 -8.23 15.32
N CYS A 151 14.29 -8.99 14.71
CA CYS A 151 14.34 -10.43 14.91
C CYS A 151 14.90 -10.68 16.32
N LEU A 152 14.05 -10.98 17.30
CA LEU A 152 14.49 -11.44 18.61
C LEU A 152 15.36 -12.68 18.39
N HIS A 153 16.67 -12.51 18.53
CA HIS A 153 17.56 -13.66 18.64
C HIS A 153 17.26 -14.26 20.02
N ASP A 154 16.64 -15.43 20.02
CA ASP A 154 16.58 -16.26 21.23
C ASP A 154 18.02 -16.46 21.73
N PHE A 155 18.28 -16.03 22.97
CA PHE A 155 19.55 -16.26 23.68
C PHE A 155 19.68 -17.73 24.11
#